data_AF-A0AAN0MA66-F1
#
_entry.id   AF-A0AAN0MA66-F1
#
_cell.length_a   1.000
_cell.length_b   1.000
_cell.length_c   1.000
_cell.angle_alpha   90.00
_cell.angle_beta   90.00
_cell.angle_gamma   90.00
#
_symmetry.space_group_name_H-M   'P 1'
#
loop_
_entity.id
_entity.type
_entity.pdbx_description
1 polymer ?
#
loop_
_entity_poly.entity_id
_entity_poly.type
_entity_poly.pdbx_seq_one_letter_code
_entity_poly.pdbx_strand_id
1 'polypeptide(L)'
;MKRILKQTTVSPILGFNFVTDSVKTEISNVTNVVDEYYAVLHTGTVNPDEVVPTFIAKLKEAGYETIQKEMQKQFDEFSKKA
;
A
#
# COMPACT_ATOMS: atom_id res chain seq x y z
N MET A 1 21.66 -5.79 22.49
CA MET A 1 21.36 -5.22 21.15
C MET A 1 22.22 -5.80 20.02
N LYS A 2 23.57 -5.69 20.03
CA LYS A 2 24.43 -6.20 18.93
C LYS A 2 24.28 -7.70 18.57
N ARG A 3 23.83 -8.54 19.52
CA ARG A 3 23.67 -9.99 19.32
C ARG A 3 22.38 -10.37 18.55
N ILE A 4 21.32 -9.56 18.65
CA ILE A 4 20.01 -9.87 18.04
C ILE A 4 20.04 -9.51 16.54
N LEU A 5 20.68 -8.40 16.18
CA LEU A 5 20.80 -7.95 14.77
C LEU A 5 21.62 -8.90 13.88
N LYS A 6 22.50 -9.74 14.44
CA LYS A 6 23.38 -10.65 13.67
C LYS A 6 22.66 -11.88 13.10
N GLN A 7 21.42 -12.17 13.52
CA GLN A 7 20.65 -13.35 13.09
C GLN A 7 19.26 -13.01 12.54
N THR A 8 18.95 -11.74 12.33
CA THR A 8 17.64 -11.34 11.80
C THR A 8 17.65 -11.33 10.28
N THR A 9 16.68 -11.99 9.66
CA THR A 9 16.43 -11.89 8.23
C THR A 9 15.96 -10.48 7.90
N VAL A 10 16.68 -9.82 7.00
CA VAL A 10 16.30 -8.50 6.48
C VAL A 10 15.17 -8.67 5.47
N SER A 11 14.22 -7.73 5.44
CA SER A 11 13.18 -7.70 4.42
C SER A 11 13.80 -7.67 3.01
N PRO A 12 13.35 -8.51 2.07
CA PRO A 12 13.85 -8.48 0.68
C PRO A 12 13.69 -7.13 -0.02
N ILE A 13 12.78 -6.30 0.49
CA ILE A 13 12.48 -4.97 -0.07
C ILE A 13 13.07 -3.83 0.76
N LEU A 14 13.94 -4.12 1.73
CA LEU A 14 14.57 -3.08 2.55
C LEU A 14 15.30 -2.09 1.65
N GLY A 15 14.96 -0.80 1.78
CA GLY A 15 15.53 0.28 0.98
C GLY A 15 14.71 0.67 -0.24
N PHE A 16 13.67 -0.09 -0.60
CA PHE A 16 12.68 0.35 -1.59
C PHE A 16 11.89 1.54 -1.03
N ASN A 17 11.81 2.62 -1.81
CA ASN A 17 11.02 3.81 -1.49
C ASN A 17 10.23 4.19 -2.74
N PHE A 18 8.91 4.23 -2.62
CA PHE A 18 8.03 4.56 -3.74
C PHE A 18 8.12 6.06 -4.08
N VAL A 19 8.41 6.38 -5.35
CA VAL A 19 8.41 7.75 -5.88
C VAL A 19 7.01 8.07 -6.38
N THR A 20 6.35 9.01 -5.71
CA THR A 20 4.91 9.26 -5.89
C THR A 20 4.57 10.31 -6.95
N ASP A 21 5.58 10.98 -7.52
CA ASP A 21 5.38 12.19 -8.33
C ASP A 21 4.42 12.02 -9.51
N SER A 22 4.43 10.84 -10.15
CA SER A 22 3.59 10.51 -11.31
C SER A 22 2.15 10.14 -10.95
N VAL A 23 1.82 9.92 -9.67
CA VAL A 23 0.51 9.42 -9.21
C VAL A 23 -0.03 10.19 -7.99
N LYS A 24 0.40 11.44 -7.78
CA LYS A 24 0.01 12.26 -6.61
C LYS A 24 -1.50 12.46 -6.48
N THR A 25 -2.20 12.62 -7.60
CA THR A 25 -3.65 12.82 -7.64
C THR A 25 -4.37 11.56 -7.17
N GLU A 26 -3.99 10.40 -7.71
CA GLU A 26 -4.56 9.10 -7.35
C GLU A 26 -4.29 8.78 -5.89
N ILE A 27 -3.07 9.06 -5.38
CA ILE A 27 -2.76 8.91 -3.95
C ILE A 27 -3.72 9.74 -3.10
N SER A 28 -3.94 11.01 -3.45
CA SER A 28 -4.84 11.89 -2.70
C SER A 28 -6.28 11.35 -2.68
N ASN A 29 -6.78 10.90 -3.84
CA ASN A 29 -8.11 10.31 -3.96
C ASN A 29 -8.24 9.01 -3.15
N VAL A 30 -7.24 8.13 -3.24
CA VAL A 30 -7.20 6.85 -2.50
C VAL A 30 -7.11 7.10 -1.00
N THR A 31 -6.31 8.07 -0.54
CA THR A 31 -6.22 8.44 0.88
C THR A 31 -7.58 8.85 1.44
N ASN A 32 -8.36 9.65 0.70
CA ASN A 32 -9.70 10.04 1.14
C ASN A 32 -10.63 8.82 1.35
N VAL A 33 -10.55 7.83 0.46
CA VAL A 33 -11.31 6.57 0.61
C VAL A 33 -10.78 5.76 1.80
N VAL A 34 -9.46 5.65 1.96
CA VAL A 34 -8.88 4.93 3.11
C VAL A 34 -9.33 5.56 4.43
N ASP A 35 -9.31 6.88 4.55
CA ASP A 35 -9.69 7.59 5.77
C ASP A 35 -11.16 7.36 6.17
N GLU A 36 -12.05 7.17 5.19
CA GLU A 36 -13.47 6.85 5.43
C GLU A 36 -13.65 5.45 6.07
N TYR A 37 -12.83 4.46 5.69
CA TYR A 37 -13.05 3.05 6.04
C TYR A 37 -12.04 2.48 7.05
N TYR A 38 -10.86 3.09 7.19
CA TYR A 38 -9.73 2.50 7.91
C TYR A 38 -10.09 2.14 9.35
N ALA A 39 -10.64 3.08 10.13
CA ALA A 39 -10.90 2.84 11.55
C ALA A 39 -11.87 1.68 11.78
N VAL A 40 -12.97 1.61 11.03
CA VAL A 40 -14.01 0.59 11.23
C VAL A 40 -13.57 -0.79 10.76
N LEU A 41 -12.83 -0.88 9.65
CA LEU A 41 -12.26 -2.13 9.15
C LEU A 41 -11.10 -2.61 10.02
N HIS A 42 -10.22 -1.71 10.46
CA HIS A 42 -9.02 -2.05 11.23
C HIS A 42 -9.35 -2.53 12.65
N THR A 43 -10.41 -2.00 13.25
CA THR A 43 -10.85 -2.39 14.61
C THR A 43 -11.87 -3.53 14.63
N GLY A 44 -12.36 -3.97 13.46
CA GLY A 44 -13.39 -5.01 13.37
C GLY A 44 -14.77 -4.55 13.84
N THR A 45 -15.05 -3.24 13.75
CA THR A 45 -16.35 -2.67 14.16
C THR A 45 -17.49 -3.05 13.19
N VAL A 46 -17.14 -3.37 11.94
CA VAL A 46 -18.09 -3.75 10.87
C VAL A 46 -17.78 -5.14 10.33
N ASN A 47 -18.79 -5.81 9.75
CA ASN A 47 -18.61 -7.08 9.07
C ASN A 47 -17.78 -6.89 7.79
N PRO A 48 -16.57 -7.48 7.68
CA PRO A 48 -15.73 -7.30 6.50
C PRO A 48 -16.37 -7.88 5.23
N ASP A 49 -17.18 -8.94 5.32
CA ASP A 49 -17.81 -9.56 4.15
C ASP A 49 -18.80 -8.63 3.45
N GLU A 50 -19.35 -7.65 4.18
CA GLU A 50 -20.27 -6.64 3.66
C GLU A 50 -19.55 -5.37 3.20
N VAL A 51 -18.56 -4.92 3.98
CA VAL A 51 -17.95 -3.59 3.79
C VAL A 51 -16.74 -3.62 2.85
N VAL A 52 -15.92 -4.68 2.89
CA VAL A 52 -14.71 -4.78 2.05
C VAL A 52 -15.00 -4.71 0.55
N PRO A 53 -16.07 -5.35 0.00
CA PRO A 53 -16.39 -5.22 -1.42
C PRO A 53 -16.63 -3.76 -1.85
N THR A 54 -17.35 -2.99 -1.03
CA THR A 54 -17.64 -1.57 -1.28
C THR A 54 -16.37 -0.73 -1.18
N PHE A 55 -15.54 -0.98 -0.17
CA PHE A 55 -14.25 -0.31 -0.02
C PHE A 55 -13.34 -0.54 -1.24
N ILE A 56 -13.21 -1.78 -1.71
CA ILE A 56 -12.41 -2.12 -2.90
C ILE A 56 -12.95 -1.41 -4.15
N ALA A 57 -14.27 -1.35 -4.34
CA ALA A 57 -14.87 -0.64 -5.47
C ALA A 57 -14.50 0.85 -5.45
N LYS A 58 -14.65 1.52 -4.30
CA LYS A 58 -14.26 2.93 -4.12
C LYS A 58 -12.76 3.15 -4.32
N LEU A 59 -11.89 2.25 -3.85
CA LEU A 59 -10.45 2.34 -4.09
C LEU A 59 -10.12 2.27 -5.58
N LYS A 60 -10.77 1.39 -6.34
CA LYS A 60 -10.58 1.28 -7.79
C LYS A 60 -11.03 2.55 -8.51
N GLU A 61 -12.20 3.09 -8.17
CA GLU A 61 -12.69 4.36 -8.70
C GLU A 61 -11.75 5.53 -8.38
N ALA A 62 -11.13 5.52 -7.21
CA ALA A 62 -10.16 6.53 -6.77
C ALA A 62 -8.78 6.42 -7.47
N GLY A 63 -8.53 5.38 -8.27
CA GLY A 63 -7.28 5.21 -9.01
C GLY A 63 -6.26 4.28 -8.37
N TYR A 64 -6.66 3.40 -7.45
CA TYR A 64 -5.77 2.42 -6.81
C TYR A 64 -4.94 1.61 -7.83
N GLU A 65 -5.55 1.17 -8.93
CA GLU A 65 -4.84 0.35 -9.93
C GLU A 65 -3.72 1.12 -10.64
N THR A 66 -3.84 2.44 -10.78
CA THR A 66 -2.79 3.29 -11.35
C THR A 66 -1.59 3.35 -10.40
N ILE A 67 -1.83 3.56 -9.10
CA ILE A 67 -0.78 3.53 -8.07
C ILE A 67 -0.10 2.16 -8.04
N GLN A 68 -0.88 1.08 -8.08
CA GLN A 68 -0.35 -0.29 -8.04
C GLN A 68 0.58 -0.58 -9.23
N LYS A 69 0.18 -0.17 -10.45
CA LYS A 69 0.99 -0.35 -11.66
C LYS A 69 2.31 0.42 -11.60
N GLU A 70 2.28 1.67 -11.15
CA GLU A 70 3.49 2.48 -11.03
C GLU A 70 4.41 1.95 -9.93
N MET A 71 3.85 1.53 -8.79
CA MET A 71 4.64 0.91 -7.71
C MET A 71 5.29 -0.39 -8.17
N GLN A 72 4.57 -1.24 -8.92
CA GLN A 72 5.11 -2.47 -9.47
C GLN A 72 6.26 -2.20 -10.44
N LYS A 73 6.11 -1.22 -11.34
CA LYS A 73 7.17 -0.80 -12.26
C LYS A 73 8.43 -0.37 -11.51
N GLN A 74 8.29 0.50 -10.50
CA GLN A 74 9.43 0.95 -9.69
C GLN A 74 10.04 -0.19 -8.88
N PHE A 75 9.22 -1.11 -8.38
CA PHE A 75 9.67 -2.29 -7.66
C PHE A 75 10.46 -3.24 -8.57
N ASP A 76 10.03 -3.46 -9.81
CA ASP A 76 10.73 -4.28 -10.79
C ASP A 76 12.09 -3.65 -11.17
N GLU A 77 12.15 -2.32 -11.27
CA GLU A 77 13.40 -1.58 -11.48
C GLU A 77 14.35 -1.66 -10.28
N PHE A 78 13.81 -1.61 -9.06
CA PHE A 78 14.58 -1.77 -7.82
C PHE A 78 15.14 -3.19 -7.68
N SER A 79 14.31 -4.20 -7.91
CA SER A 79 14.66 -5.61 -7.73
C SER A 79 15.74 -6.11 -8.71
N LYS A 80 15.91 -5.43 -9.85
CA LYS A 80 17.02 -5.70 -10.78
C LYS A 80 18.38 -5.19 -10.29
N LYS A 81 18.37 -4.21 -9.37
CA LYS A 81 19.58 -3.57 -8.82
C LYS A 81 20.01 -4.18 -7.48
N ALA A 82 19.10 -4.89 -6.82
CA ALA A 82 19.30 -5.51 -5.52
C ALA A 82 20.02 -6.86 -5.61
#